data_AF-A0A4S4NB98-F1
#
_entry.id   AF-A0A4S4NB98-F1
#
_cell.length_a   1.000
_cell.length_b   1.000
_cell.length_c   1.000
_cell.angle_alpha   90.00
_cell.angle_beta   90.00
_cell.angle_gamma   90.00
#
_symmetry.space_group_name_H-M   'P 1'
#
loop_
_entity.id
_entity.type
_entity.pdbx_description
1 polymer ?
#
loop_
_entity_poly.entity_id
_entity_poly.type
_entity_poly.pdbx_seq_one_letter_code
_entity_poly.pdbx_strand_id
1 'polypeptide(L)'
;MKHVWAIICVALTFGNSALAQGLESGGLSEAQTHRVVAAIESVFETCARIDPVYRPDCAGRALQRGAGKISNNPGYWEAEVALTRAVRSLAKIVRDHEDEDARSLREDGYRFKPVRADRLREVTIQGAEVFRRLEADFASGTASETLYFAPIVRLLEEKRPWP
;
A
#
# COMPACT_ATOMS: atom_id res chain seq x y z
N MET A 1 -33.60 44.20 -53.13
CA MET A 1 -33.17 44.95 -51.93
C MET A 1 -32.77 43.93 -50.88
N LYS A 2 -31.55 44.08 -50.34
CA LYS A 2 -30.82 43.12 -49.50
C LYS A 2 -31.17 43.35 -48.03
N HIS A 3 -31.67 42.37 -47.27
CA HIS A 3 -31.55 42.39 -45.79
C HIS A 3 -31.46 40.95 -45.26
N VAL A 4 -30.24 40.47 -44.96
CA VAL A 4 -29.56 40.44 -43.63
C VAL A 4 -30.05 39.27 -42.76
N TRP A 5 -29.13 38.32 -42.57
CA TRP A 5 -29.18 37.19 -41.65
C TRP A 5 -29.06 37.65 -40.19
N ALA A 6 -29.82 37.04 -39.28
CA ALA A 6 -29.58 37.12 -37.84
C ALA A 6 -29.61 35.71 -37.24
N ILE A 7 -28.42 35.14 -37.03
CA ILE A 7 -28.22 33.92 -36.25
C ILE A 7 -28.14 34.34 -34.79
N ILE A 8 -29.10 33.92 -33.98
CA ILE A 8 -29.10 34.10 -32.53
C ILE A 8 -28.33 32.94 -31.91
N CYS A 9 -27.09 33.18 -31.49
CA CYS A 9 -26.33 32.26 -30.65
C CYS A 9 -26.76 32.40 -29.19
N VAL A 10 -27.56 31.46 -28.69
CA VAL A 10 -27.82 31.30 -27.25
C VAL A 10 -26.63 30.55 -26.65
N ALA A 11 -25.75 31.26 -25.95
CA ALA A 11 -24.68 30.64 -25.18
C ALA A 11 -25.23 30.20 -23.82
N LEU A 12 -25.34 28.88 -23.64
CA LEU A 12 -25.57 28.24 -22.35
C LEU A 12 -24.28 28.29 -21.52
N THR A 13 -24.22 29.14 -20.50
CA THR A 13 -23.17 29.06 -19.47
C THR A 13 -23.63 28.14 -18.35
N PHE A 14 -23.38 26.84 -18.50
CA PHE A 14 -23.34 25.95 -17.34
C PHE A 14 -22.07 26.30 -16.55
N GLY A 15 -22.25 26.87 -15.37
CA GLY A 15 -21.17 27.11 -14.42
C GLY A 15 -20.61 25.79 -13.93
N ASN A 16 -19.50 25.35 -14.54
CA ASN A 16 -18.66 24.33 -13.95
C ASN A 16 -17.93 24.97 -12.77
N SER A 17 -18.37 24.67 -11.56
CA SER A 17 -17.57 24.82 -10.34
C SER A 17 -16.45 23.76 -10.36
N ALA A 18 -15.46 23.93 -11.23
CA ALA A 18 -14.20 23.22 -11.14
C ALA A 18 -13.34 23.94 -10.08
N LEU A 19 -13.59 23.67 -8.80
CA LEU A 19 -12.58 23.90 -7.76
C LEU A 19 -11.50 22.83 -7.89
N ALA A 20 -10.70 22.94 -8.95
CA ALA A 20 -9.41 22.27 -9.07
C ALA A 20 -8.34 23.27 -8.63
N GLN A 21 -8.38 23.70 -7.37
CA GLN A 21 -7.24 24.37 -6.76
C GLN A 21 -6.27 23.28 -6.32
N GLY A 22 -5.34 22.96 -7.20
CA GLY A 22 -4.25 22.05 -6.94
C GLY A 22 -3.45 22.51 -5.73
N LEU A 23 -3.57 21.77 -4.62
CA LEU A 23 -2.41 21.57 -3.77
C LEU A 23 -1.39 20.85 -4.66
N GLU A 24 -0.39 21.57 -5.16
CA GLU A 24 0.82 20.96 -5.69
C GLU A 24 1.50 20.21 -4.53
N SER A 25 1.05 18.98 -4.31
CA SER A 25 1.35 18.16 -3.14
C SER A 25 2.74 17.52 -3.22
N GLY A 26 3.72 18.22 -3.79
CA GLY A 26 5.12 17.80 -3.81
C GLY A 26 5.36 16.43 -4.47
N GLY A 27 4.53 16.04 -5.45
CA GLY A 27 4.63 14.74 -6.13
C GLY A 27 3.67 13.66 -5.64
N LEU A 28 2.84 13.94 -4.62
CA LEU A 28 1.75 13.05 -4.22
C LEU A 28 0.62 13.05 -5.27
N SER A 29 0.00 11.90 -5.52
CA SER A 29 -1.13 11.81 -6.45
C SER A 29 -2.00 10.59 -6.18
N GLU A 30 -3.31 10.72 -6.41
CA GLU A 30 -4.26 9.61 -6.21
C GLU A 30 -3.90 8.40 -7.09
N ALA A 31 -3.52 8.64 -8.35
CA ALA A 31 -3.15 7.59 -9.29
C ALA A 31 -1.89 6.83 -8.83
N GLN A 32 -0.94 7.49 -8.17
CA GLN A 32 0.22 6.82 -7.58
C GLN A 32 -0.19 6.02 -6.34
N THR A 33 -0.98 6.60 -5.43
CA THR A 33 -1.52 5.89 -4.25
C THR A 33 -2.29 4.64 -4.66
N HIS A 34 -3.20 4.71 -5.63
CA HIS A 34 -3.95 3.55 -6.10
C HIS A 34 -3.04 2.45 -6.66
N ARG A 35 -1.97 2.81 -7.37
CA ARG A 35 -0.99 1.83 -7.85
C ARG A 35 -0.25 1.13 -6.71
N VAL A 36 -0.01 1.81 -5.60
CA VAL A 36 0.59 1.21 -4.39
C VAL A 36 -0.41 0.25 -3.74
N VAL A 37 -1.64 0.72 -3.50
CA VAL A 37 -2.72 -0.10 -2.91
C VAL A 37 -2.91 -1.39 -3.70
N ALA A 38 -3.14 -1.29 -5.02
CA ALA A 38 -3.32 -2.46 -5.87
C ALA A 38 -2.11 -3.42 -5.85
N ALA A 39 -0.89 -2.87 -5.78
CA ALA A 39 0.33 -3.67 -5.74
C ALA A 39 0.51 -4.43 -4.42
N ILE A 40 0.13 -3.84 -3.29
CA ILE A 40 0.12 -4.51 -1.98
C ILE A 40 -1.02 -5.53 -1.92
N GLU A 41 -2.22 -5.12 -2.31
CA GLU A 41 -3.44 -5.94 -2.26
C GLU A 41 -3.28 -7.24 -3.04
N SER A 42 -2.76 -7.17 -4.27
CA SER A 42 -2.55 -8.36 -5.11
C SER A 42 -1.69 -9.44 -4.44
N VAL A 43 -0.72 -9.06 -3.59
CA VAL A 43 0.11 -10.02 -2.85
C VAL A 43 -0.59 -10.50 -1.58
N PHE A 44 -1.36 -9.63 -0.90
CA PHE A 44 -2.17 -10.06 0.24
C PHE A 44 -3.26 -11.07 -0.14
N GLU A 45 -3.83 -10.97 -1.34
CA GLU A 45 -4.72 -11.99 -1.88
C GLU A 45 -4.03 -13.37 -1.95
N THR A 46 -2.75 -13.41 -2.35
CA THR A 46 -1.94 -14.63 -2.27
C THR A 46 -1.73 -15.06 -0.82
N CYS A 47 -1.36 -14.14 0.08
CA CYS A 47 -1.13 -14.45 1.49
C CYS A 47 -2.36 -15.07 2.18
N ALA A 48 -3.56 -14.67 1.78
CA ALA A 48 -4.80 -15.21 2.34
C ALA A 48 -5.03 -16.69 1.98
N ARG A 49 -4.49 -17.16 0.86
CA ARG A 49 -4.69 -18.53 0.35
C ARG A 49 -3.62 -19.53 0.79
N ILE A 50 -2.46 -19.05 1.24
CA ILE A 50 -1.35 -19.91 1.67
C ILE A 50 -1.45 -20.28 3.15
N ASP A 51 -0.73 -21.34 3.53
CA ASP A 51 -0.67 -21.82 4.91
C ASP A 51 -0.14 -20.71 5.86
N PRO A 52 -0.74 -20.56 7.05
CA PRO A 52 -0.33 -19.57 8.05
C PRO A 52 1.17 -19.49 8.33
N VAL A 53 1.91 -20.60 8.24
CA VAL A 53 3.36 -20.59 8.48
C VAL A 53 4.16 -19.79 7.45
N TYR A 54 3.60 -19.50 6.26
CA TYR A 54 4.26 -18.70 5.21
C TYR A 54 3.77 -17.24 5.16
N ARG A 55 2.66 -16.93 5.83
CA ARG A 55 2.07 -15.58 5.85
C ARG A 55 3.01 -14.49 6.36
N PRO A 56 3.91 -14.71 7.35
CA PRO A 56 4.87 -13.68 7.78
C PRO A 56 5.78 -13.18 6.67
N ASP A 57 6.37 -14.09 5.91
CA ASP A 57 7.25 -13.72 4.79
C ASP A 57 6.45 -13.13 3.64
N CYS A 58 5.25 -13.68 3.38
CA CYS A 58 4.33 -13.15 2.37
C CYS A 58 3.91 -11.70 2.63
N ALA A 59 3.61 -11.37 3.90
CA ALA A 59 3.31 -10.01 4.31
C ALA A 59 4.48 -9.05 4.01
N GLY A 60 5.71 -9.49 4.29
CA GLY A 60 6.92 -8.75 3.94
C GLY A 60 7.03 -8.50 2.42
N ARG A 61 6.67 -9.48 1.59
CA ARG A 61 6.66 -9.32 0.12
C ARG A 61 5.61 -8.33 -0.36
N ALA A 62 4.42 -8.31 0.24
CA ALA A 62 3.37 -7.35 -0.10
C ALA A 62 3.83 -5.91 0.16
N LEU A 63 4.39 -5.65 1.36
CA LEU A 63 4.92 -4.33 1.70
C LEU A 63 6.12 -3.93 0.82
N GLN A 64 7.01 -4.87 0.53
CA GLN A 64 8.15 -4.64 -0.38
C GLN A 64 7.68 -4.26 -1.77
N ARG A 65 6.62 -4.91 -2.26
CA ARG A 65 6.00 -4.62 -3.56
C ARG A 65 5.41 -3.22 -3.59
N GLY A 66 4.75 -2.79 -2.52
CA GLY A 66 4.26 -1.43 -2.33
C GLY A 66 5.37 -0.39 -2.35
N ALA A 67 6.44 -0.58 -1.55
CA ALA A 67 7.58 0.33 -1.50
C ALA A 67 8.22 0.52 -2.89
N GLY A 68 8.40 -0.57 -3.64
CA GLY A 68 8.93 -0.51 -5.01
C GLY A 68 8.04 0.24 -6.01
N LYS A 69 6.77 0.52 -5.70
CA LYS A 69 5.92 1.37 -6.55
C LYS A 69 6.18 2.86 -6.34
N ILE A 70 6.69 3.26 -5.19
CA ILE A 70 6.89 4.67 -4.81
C ILE A 70 8.35 5.09 -4.74
N SER A 71 9.30 4.17 -4.90
CA SER A 71 10.74 4.44 -4.68
C SER A 71 11.37 5.53 -5.56
N ASN A 72 10.71 5.89 -6.67
CA ASN A 72 11.18 6.94 -7.58
C ASN A 72 10.35 8.23 -7.49
N ASN A 73 9.53 8.37 -6.44
CA ASN A 73 8.69 9.54 -6.22
C ASN A 73 9.04 10.21 -4.88
N PRO A 74 9.75 11.34 -4.89
CA PRO A 74 10.16 12.06 -3.67
C PRO A 74 9.00 12.44 -2.75
N GLY A 75 7.80 12.68 -3.30
CA GLY A 75 6.62 13.00 -2.49
C GLY A 75 6.17 11.85 -1.58
N TYR A 76 6.57 10.61 -1.90
CA TYR A 76 6.28 9.41 -1.11
C TYR A 76 7.48 8.93 -0.28
N TRP A 77 8.52 9.75 -0.10
CA TRP A 77 9.73 9.36 0.61
C TRP A 77 9.44 8.76 2.00
N GLU A 78 8.64 9.45 2.82
CA GLU A 78 8.30 8.97 4.17
C GLU A 78 7.56 7.64 4.13
N ALA A 79 6.66 7.46 3.14
CA ALA A 79 5.95 6.20 2.94
C ALA A 79 6.89 5.06 2.53
N GLU A 80 7.85 5.33 1.65
CA GLU A 80 8.85 4.34 1.24
C GLU A 80 9.72 3.92 2.42
N VAL A 81 10.16 4.88 3.23
CA VAL A 81 10.98 4.63 4.42
C VAL A 81 10.21 3.77 5.43
N ALA A 82 8.96 4.12 5.72
CA ALA A 82 8.10 3.38 6.64
C ALA A 82 7.86 1.93 6.16
N LEU A 83 7.49 1.74 4.89
CA LEU A 83 7.32 0.41 4.31
C LEU A 83 8.62 -0.39 4.34
N THR A 84 9.74 0.22 3.96
CA THR A 84 11.05 -0.44 3.96
C THR A 84 11.47 -0.87 5.36
N ARG A 85 11.19 -0.05 6.37
CA ARG A 85 11.42 -0.40 7.79
C ARG A 85 10.57 -1.61 8.19
N ALA A 86 9.28 -1.61 7.88
CA ALA A 86 8.38 -2.72 8.17
C ALA A 86 8.83 -4.02 7.48
N VAL A 87 9.25 -3.95 6.20
CA VAL A 87 9.81 -5.08 5.46
C VAL A 87 11.03 -5.67 6.18
N ARG A 88 11.97 -4.81 6.62
CA ARG A 88 13.16 -5.27 7.35
C ARG A 88 12.81 -5.92 8.68
N SER A 89 11.84 -5.37 9.41
CA SER A 89 11.35 -5.95 10.66
C SER A 89 10.72 -7.32 10.45
N LEU A 90 9.81 -7.47 9.48
CA LEU A 90 9.20 -8.76 9.15
C LEU A 90 10.24 -9.78 8.68
N ALA A 91 11.18 -9.37 7.83
CA ALA A 91 12.26 -10.26 7.37
C ALA A 91 13.18 -10.72 8.52
N LYS A 92 13.35 -9.89 9.55
CA LYS A 92 14.06 -10.30 10.78
C LYS A 92 13.23 -11.32 11.58
N ILE A 93 11.94 -11.05 11.80
CA ILE A 93 11.04 -11.96 12.51
C ILE A 93 11.01 -13.34 11.82
N VAL A 94 10.83 -13.36 10.50
CA VAL A 94 10.85 -14.60 9.70
C VAL A 94 12.16 -15.36 9.93
N ARG A 95 13.30 -14.68 9.86
CA ARG A 95 14.62 -15.30 10.02
C ARG A 95 14.85 -15.86 11.41
N ASP A 96 14.43 -15.14 12.45
CA ASP A 96 14.62 -15.57 13.85
C ASP A 96 13.73 -16.79 14.19
N HIS A 97 12.68 -17.03 13.41
CA HIS A 97 11.71 -18.11 13.63
C HIS A 97 11.57 -19.07 12.42
N GLU A 98 12.50 -19.05 11.48
CA GLU A 98 12.45 -19.84 10.25
C GLU A 98 12.42 -21.34 10.59
N ASP A 99 11.60 -22.10 9.86
CA ASP A 99 11.65 -23.55 9.87
C ASP A 99 12.61 -24.00 8.76
N GLU A 100 13.85 -24.29 9.12
CA GLU A 100 14.91 -24.63 8.17
C GLU A 100 14.72 -26.03 7.54
N ASP A 101 13.96 -26.91 8.20
CA ASP A 101 13.64 -28.26 7.72
C ASP A 101 12.46 -28.24 6.73
N ALA A 102 11.59 -27.24 6.84
CA ALA A 102 10.47 -27.04 5.93
C ALA A 102 10.90 -26.40 4.59
N ARG A 103 10.34 -26.92 3.50
CA ARG A 103 10.61 -26.40 2.16
C ARG A 103 9.96 -25.03 1.97
N SER A 104 10.66 -24.10 1.32
CA SER A 104 10.04 -22.84 0.88
C SER A 104 8.87 -23.07 -0.08
N LEU A 105 7.78 -22.34 0.11
CA LEU A 105 6.64 -22.31 -0.80
C LEU A 105 6.92 -21.42 -2.01
N ARG A 106 6.43 -21.80 -3.20
CA ARG A 106 6.41 -20.94 -4.38
C ARG A 106 4.97 -20.76 -4.85
N GLU A 107 4.49 -19.53 -4.87
CA GLU A 107 3.12 -19.18 -5.25
C GLU A 107 3.15 -17.82 -5.98
N ASP A 108 2.40 -17.68 -7.07
CA ASP A 108 2.31 -16.44 -7.86
C ASP A 108 3.66 -15.80 -8.24
N GLY A 109 4.68 -16.65 -8.46
CA GLY A 109 6.05 -16.20 -8.79
C GLY A 109 6.87 -15.70 -7.60
N TYR A 110 6.31 -15.71 -6.39
CA TYR A 110 7.01 -15.43 -5.15
C TYR A 110 7.55 -16.69 -4.50
N ARG A 111 8.61 -16.55 -3.70
CA ARG A 111 9.12 -17.60 -2.81
C ARG A 111 8.94 -17.14 -1.37
N PHE A 112 8.26 -17.96 -0.57
CA PHE A 112 7.98 -17.70 0.84
C PHE A 112 8.71 -18.68 1.75
N LYS A 113 9.32 -18.15 2.80
CA LYS A 113 9.93 -18.94 3.88
C LYS A 113 8.90 -19.30 4.94
N PRO A 114 8.86 -20.56 5.40
CA PRO A 114 8.04 -20.95 6.54
C PRO A 114 8.65 -20.47 7.84
N VAL A 115 7.80 -20.13 8.82
CA VAL A 115 8.19 -20.05 10.23
C VAL A 115 7.76 -21.33 10.95
N ARG A 116 8.43 -21.66 12.05
CA ARG A 116 8.08 -22.84 12.85
C ARG A 116 6.64 -22.72 13.39
N ALA A 117 5.88 -23.80 13.23
CA ALA A 117 4.46 -23.84 13.63
C ALA A 117 4.25 -23.59 15.14
N ASP A 118 5.15 -24.09 15.99
CA ASP A 118 5.13 -23.87 17.45
C ASP A 118 5.41 -22.41 17.84
N ARG A 119 5.99 -21.62 16.94
CA ARG A 119 6.27 -20.18 17.10
C ARG A 119 5.27 -19.27 16.40
N LEU A 120 4.29 -19.81 15.68
CA LEU A 120 3.37 -19.01 14.86
C LEU A 120 2.62 -17.94 15.65
N ARG A 121 2.22 -18.23 16.90
CA ARG A 121 1.55 -17.25 17.77
C ARG A 121 2.46 -16.07 18.12
N GLU A 122 3.71 -16.35 18.46
CA GLU A 122 4.72 -15.33 18.79
C GLU A 122 5.01 -14.45 17.56
N VAL A 123 5.25 -15.08 16.41
CA VAL A 123 5.47 -14.40 15.12
C VAL A 123 4.29 -13.52 14.74
N THR A 124 3.07 -14.01 14.92
CA THR A 124 1.84 -13.24 14.67
C THR A 124 1.78 -11.97 15.51
N ILE A 125 2.05 -12.06 16.82
CA ILE A 125 2.03 -10.90 17.72
C ILE A 125 3.10 -9.88 17.32
N GLN A 126 4.33 -10.35 17.04
CA GLN A 126 5.42 -9.47 16.60
C GLN A 126 5.10 -8.83 15.24
N GLY A 127 4.50 -9.57 14.32
CA GLY A 127 4.06 -9.09 13.01
C GLY A 127 2.97 -8.03 13.13
N ALA A 128 1.93 -8.25 13.94
CA ALA A 128 0.88 -7.27 14.19
C ALA A 128 1.44 -5.95 14.76
N GLU A 129 2.44 -6.03 15.64
CA GLU A 129 3.13 -4.87 16.17
C GLU A 129 3.94 -4.11 15.11
N VAL A 130 4.48 -4.78 14.08
CA VAL A 130 5.08 -4.11 12.92
C VAL A 130 4.03 -3.34 12.12
N PHE A 131 2.87 -3.92 11.87
CA PHE A 131 1.76 -3.25 11.16
C PHE A 131 1.23 -2.04 11.93
N ARG A 132 1.03 -2.17 13.25
CA ARG A 132 0.60 -1.06 14.10
C ARG A 132 1.57 0.13 14.04
N ARG A 133 2.87 -0.14 14.03
CA ARG A 133 3.89 0.92 13.88
C ARG A 133 3.88 1.54 12.48
N LEU A 134 3.71 0.73 11.44
CA LEU A 134 3.59 1.21 10.06
C LEU A 134 2.37 2.12 9.87
N GLU A 135 1.22 1.73 10.44
CA GLU A 135 -0.01 2.53 10.44
C GLU A 135 0.20 3.87 11.17
N ALA A 136 0.87 3.84 12.32
CA ALA A 136 1.22 5.05 13.07
C ALA A 136 2.19 5.96 12.29
N ASP A 137 3.18 5.40 11.61
CA ASP A 137 4.11 6.15 10.76
C ASP A 137 3.33 6.91 9.66
N PHE A 138 2.38 6.25 8.99
CA PHE A 138 1.53 6.90 7.97
C PHE A 138 0.59 7.96 8.53
N ALA A 139 0.09 7.78 9.76
CA ALA A 139 -0.79 8.75 10.41
C ALA A 139 -0.05 9.99 10.92
N SER A 140 1.27 9.93 11.06
CA SER A 140 2.10 10.99 11.65
C SER A 140 2.58 12.08 10.68
N GLY A 141 2.29 11.94 9.38
CA GLY A 141 2.74 12.87 8.34
C GLY A 141 2.00 14.22 8.31
N THR A 142 2.34 15.04 7.32
CA THR A 142 1.62 16.28 6.99
C THR A 142 0.18 16.00 6.54
N ALA A 143 -0.68 17.01 6.56
CA ALA A 143 -2.08 16.85 6.12
C ALA A 143 -2.23 16.29 4.70
N SER A 144 -1.32 16.64 3.78
CA SER A 144 -1.31 16.08 2.43
C SER A 144 -0.89 14.61 2.44
N GLU A 145 0.19 14.27 3.15
CA GLU A 145 0.63 12.88 3.28
C GLU A 145 -0.46 12.00 3.92
N THR A 146 -1.08 12.44 5.01
CA THR A 146 -2.18 11.71 5.65
C THR A 146 -3.33 11.47 4.66
N LEU A 147 -3.69 12.47 3.85
CA LEU A 147 -4.73 12.33 2.82
C LEU A 147 -4.37 11.25 1.79
N TYR A 148 -3.15 11.27 1.25
CA TYR A 148 -2.72 10.34 0.19
C TYR A 148 -2.30 8.97 0.72
N PHE A 149 -1.93 8.83 1.99
CA PHE A 149 -1.54 7.57 2.61
C PHE A 149 -2.71 6.85 3.27
N ALA A 150 -3.82 7.54 3.60
CA ALA A 150 -5.00 6.94 4.20
C ALA A 150 -5.54 5.70 3.44
N PRO A 151 -5.57 5.65 2.09
CA PRO A 151 -5.98 4.43 1.38
C PRO A 151 -5.04 3.25 1.61
N ILE A 152 -3.75 3.50 1.80
CA ILE A 152 -2.77 2.45 2.12
C ILE A 152 -3.02 1.93 3.53
N VAL A 153 -3.21 2.83 4.51
CA VAL A 153 -3.53 2.46 5.90
C VAL A 153 -4.79 1.59 5.96
N ARG A 154 -5.87 2.01 5.28
CA ARG A 154 -7.12 1.25 5.24
C ARG A 154 -6.93 -0.17 4.69
N LEU A 155 -6.12 -0.32 3.63
CA LEU A 155 -5.78 -1.63 3.10
C LEU A 155 -5.04 -2.48 4.14
N LEU A 156 -4.08 -1.89 4.86
CA LEU A 156 -3.30 -2.60 5.89
C LEU A 156 -4.17 -3.08 7.06
N GLU A 157 -5.14 -2.26 7.47
CA GLU A 157 -6.12 -2.60 8.51
C GLU A 157 -7.05 -3.73 8.05
N GLU A 158 -7.56 -3.65 6.82
CA GLU A 158 -8.51 -4.63 6.25
C GLU A 158 -7.85 -5.98 5.95
N LYS A 159 -6.67 -5.97 5.31
CA LYS A 159 -6.02 -7.17 4.77
C LYS A 159 -4.91 -7.72 5.68
N ARG A 160 -4.87 -7.30 6.94
CA ARG A 160 -3.87 -7.79 7.90
C ARG A 160 -3.86 -9.33 7.87
N PRO A 161 -2.70 -9.99 7.63
CA PRO A 161 -2.66 -11.44 7.41
C PRO A 161 -2.86 -12.28 8.67
N TRP A 162 -3.22 -11.65 9.78
CA TRP A 162 -3.36 -12.22 11.11
C TRP A 162 -4.73 -11.88 11.72
N PRO A 163 -5.41 -12.83 12.37
CA PRO A 163 -6.59 -12.56 13.20
C PRO A 163 -6.24 -11.86 14.53
#